data_AF-A0A931QEV8-F1
#
_entry.id   AF-A0A931QEV8-F1
#
_cell.length_a   1.000
_cell.length_b   1.000
_cell.length_c   1.000
_cell.angle_alpha   90.00
_cell.angle_beta   90.00
_cell.angle_gamma   90.00
#
_symmetry.space_group_name_H-M   'P 1'
#
loop_
_entity.id
_entity.type
_entity.pdbx_description
1 polymer ?
#
loop_
_entity_poly.entity_id
_entity_poly.type
_entity_poly.pdbx_seq_one_letter_code
_entity_poly.pdbx_strand_id
1 'polypeptide(L)'
;KPGLLQIRASSDPASVSEVLQLDVSSGGQPAAVTVIVPQLTQEIAPQTPQTPQPQQDDFVTPQGAPRFTAWLLTMLLLAVGVLLVFWAGARLESGRWGIRWGLCALAGGLLFYNYIALGLPGSADFTASSGIGGILSVTAFGLLAGWGVGWLWARREKR
;
A
#
# COMPACT_ATOMS: atom_id res chain seq x y z
N LYS A 1 -14.55 49.66 53.57
CA LYS A 1 -13.26 49.86 52.88
C LYS A 1 -13.54 49.78 51.38
N PRO A 2 -13.21 50.80 50.58
CA PRO A 2 -13.36 50.73 49.12
C PRO A 2 -12.43 49.64 48.54
N GLY A 3 -12.86 48.96 47.48
CA GLY A 3 -12.12 47.87 46.86
C GLY A 3 -12.75 47.43 45.52
N LEU A 4 -11.89 47.05 44.57
CA LEU A 4 -12.29 46.52 43.27
C LEU A 4 -12.90 45.13 43.44
N LEU A 5 -14.15 44.94 43.04
CA LEU A 5 -14.79 43.63 43.00
C LEU A 5 -14.78 43.11 41.55
N GLN A 6 -14.00 42.05 41.29
CA GLN A 6 -14.07 41.30 40.03
C GLN A 6 -14.98 40.09 40.21
N ILE A 7 -16.01 39.99 39.37
CA ILE A 7 -16.91 38.83 39.33
C ILE A 7 -16.56 38.05 38.06
N ARG A 8 -16.15 36.78 38.21
CA ARG A 8 -15.84 35.87 37.11
C ARG A 8 -16.87 34.74 37.12
N ALA A 9 -17.68 34.64 36.08
CA ALA A 9 -18.54 33.49 35.83
C ALA A 9 -17.91 32.63 34.73
N SER A 10 -17.75 31.33 34.98
CA SER A 10 -17.33 30.35 33.99
C SER A 10 -18.33 29.19 33.98
N SER A 11 -18.85 28.84 32.82
CA SER A 11 -19.57 27.59 32.59
C SER A 11 -19.00 26.91 31.34
N ASP A 12 -18.99 25.58 31.31
CA ASP A 12 -18.64 24.81 30.12
C ASP A 12 -19.94 24.18 29.57
N PRO A 13 -20.34 24.39 28.30
CA PRO A 13 -19.65 25.14 27.26
C PRO A 13 -20.18 26.58 27.14
N ALA A 14 -19.44 27.56 27.65
CA ALA A 14 -19.72 28.98 27.42
C ALA A 14 -18.80 29.54 26.32
N SER A 15 -19.38 29.85 25.17
CA SER A 15 -18.68 30.43 24.02
C SER A 15 -18.40 31.94 24.15
N VAL A 16 -18.87 32.60 25.21
CA VAL A 16 -18.63 34.03 25.48
C VAL A 16 -18.47 34.22 26.99
N SER A 17 -17.33 34.77 27.43
CA SER A 17 -17.08 35.16 28.82
C SER A 17 -17.02 36.69 28.92
N GLU A 18 -17.96 37.28 29.66
CA GLU A 18 -18.01 38.73 29.89
C GLU A 18 -17.45 39.05 31.29
N VAL A 19 -16.44 39.91 31.35
CA VAL A 19 -15.84 40.38 32.61
C VAL A 19 -16.37 41.78 32.89
N LEU A 20 -17.34 41.90 33.81
CA LEU A 20 -17.80 43.19 34.31
C LEU A 20 -16.95 43.61 35.52
N GLN A 21 -16.17 44.69 35.38
CA GLN A 21 -15.52 45.38 36.49
C GLN A 21 -16.41 46.55 36.94
N LEU A 22 -16.87 46.52 38.20
CA LEU A 22 -17.66 47.59 38.79
C LEU A 22 -16.81 48.35 39.82
N ASP A 23 -16.47 49.60 39.52
CA ASP A 23 -15.79 50.51 40.44
C ASP A 23 -16.83 51.26 41.28
N VAL A 24 -16.91 50.91 42.57
CA VAL A 24 -17.82 51.56 43.52
C VAL A 24 -17.03 52.60 44.32
N SER A 25 -16.86 53.78 43.73
CA SER A 25 -16.37 54.96 44.44
C SER A 25 -17.51 55.58 45.27
N SER A 26 -17.36 55.60 46.60
CA SER A 26 -18.29 56.26 47.52
C SER A 26 -18.16 57.78 47.40
N GLY A 27 -18.81 58.37 46.40
CA GLY A 27 -18.76 59.82 46.18
C GLY A 27 -19.45 60.27 44.89
N GLY A 28 -20.78 60.16 44.81
CA GLY A 28 -21.65 61.12 44.10
C GLY A 28 -21.38 61.50 42.62
N GLN A 29 -20.70 60.68 41.80
CA GLN A 29 -20.57 60.93 40.35
C GLN A 29 -20.68 59.63 39.54
N PRO A 30 -21.44 59.61 38.43
CA PRO A 30 -21.66 58.40 37.66
C PRO A 30 -20.37 57.95 36.97
N ALA A 31 -19.87 56.78 37.37
CA ALA A 31 -18.66 56.17 36.83
C ALA A 31 -18.87 55.78 35.35
N ALA A 32 -17.97 56.25 34.49
CA ALA A 32 -17.97 55.92 33.07
C ALA A 32 -17.62 54.44 32.87
N VAL A 33 -18.58 53.66 32.35
CA VAL A 33 -18.41 52.26 31.99
C VAL A 33 -17.54 52.17 30.74
N THR A 34 -16.29 51.77 30.87
CA THR A 34 -15.42 51.44 29.73
C THR A 34 -15.66 49.99 29.31
N VAL A 35 -16.39 49.81 28.19
CA VAL A 35 -16.60 48.51 27.56
C VAL A 35 -15.32 48.12 26.81
N ILE A 36 -14.66 47.07 27.26
CA ILE A 36 -13.53 46.45 26.57
C ILE A 36 -14.13 45.45 25.56
N VAL A 37 -14.06 45.75 24.27
CA VAL A 37 -14.60 44.86 23.23
C VAL A 37 -13.70 43.62 23.11
N PRO A 38 -14.22 42.38 23.23
CA PRO A 38 -13.41 41.18 23.07
C PRO A 38 -12.81 41.10 21.66
N GLN A 39 -11.50 40.91 21.55
CA GLN A 39 -10.87 40.51 20.29
C GLN A 39 -11.26 39.06 19.98
N LEU A 40 -11.91 38.86 18.82
CA LEU A 40 -12.17 37.54 18.25
C LEU A 40 -10.83 36.84 18.00
N THR A 41 -10.48 35.90 18.88
CA THR A 41 -9.39 34.96 18.60
C THR A 41 -9.86 34.06 17.48
N GLN A 42 -9.12 34.03 16.36
CA GLN A 42 -9.43 33.13 15.25
C GLN A 42 -9.34 31.69 15.75
N GLU A 43 -10.47 30.99 15.74
CA GLU A 43 -10.53 29.56 16.02
C GLU A 43 -9.66 28.84 14.98
N ILE A 44 -8.58 28.21 15.46
CA ILE A 44 -7.74 27.34 14.64
C ILE A 44 -8.65 26.18 14.24
N ALA A 45 -9.11 26.19 12.99
CA ALA A 45 -9.93 25.12 12.46
C ALA A 45 -9.23 23.78 12.74
N PRO A 46 -9.91 22.77 13.30
CA PRO A 46 -9.31 21.48 13.59
C PRO A 46 -8.69 20.93 12.32
N GLN A 47 -7.35 20.75 12.35
CA GLN A 47 -6.64 20.08 11.27
C GLN A 47 -7.17 18.64 11.21
N THR A 48 -7.90 18.31 10.14
CA THR A 48 -8.33 16.94 9.87
C THR A 48 -7.09 16.04 9.89
N PRO A 49 -7.04 14.99 10.72
CA PRO A 49 -5.94 14.03 10.71
C PRO A 49 -5.80 13.45 9.30
N GLN A 50 -4.63 13.63 8.68
CA GLN A 50 -4.33 12.97 7.43
C GLN A 50 -4.20 11.47 7.71
N THR A 51 -5.20 10.69 7.31
CA THR A 51 -5.12 9.23 7.34
C THR A 51 -3.90 8.82 6.50
N PRO A 52 -2.99 7.97 7.00
CA PRO A 52 -1.90 7.44 6.21
C PRO A 52 -2.48 6.77 4.95
N GLN A 53 -2.20 7.37 3.79
CA GLN A 53 -2.63 6.79 2.53
C GLN A 53 -1.83 5.50 2.32
N PRO A 54 -2.47 4.35 2.02
CA PRO A 54 -1.75 3.11 1.77
C PRO A 54 -0.66 3.36 0.73
N GLN A 55 0.58 2.99 1.05
CA GLN A 55 1.68 3.12 0.11
C GLN A 55 1.33 2.33 -1.15
N GLN A 56 1.10 3.05 -2.24
CA GLN A 56 0.63 2.45 -3.48
C GLN A 56 1.79 1.65 -4.10
N ASP A 57 1.65 0.32 -4.18
CA ASP A 57 2.60 -0.52 -4.90
C ASP A 57 2.44 -0.27 -6.41
N ASP A 58 3.55 0.04 -7.08
CA ASP A 58 3.57 0.30 -8.52
C ASP A 58 3.43 -0.97 -9.37
N PHE A 59 3.67 -2.13 -8.78
CA PHE A 59 3.68 -3.42 -9.45
C PHE A 59 2.43 -4.25 -9.16
N VAL A 60 1.81 -4.08 -8.00
CA VAL A 60 0.67 -4.88 -7.55
C VAL A 60 -0.50 -3.97 -7.19
N THR A 61 -1.70 -4.34 -7.63
CA THR A 61 -2.92 -3.63 -7.23
C THR A 61 -3.29 -3.94 -5.78
N PRO A 62 -4.06 -3.08 -5.09
CA PRO A 62 -4.57 -3.39 -3.74
C PRO A 62 -5.35 -4.71 -3.67
N GLN A 63 -5.90 -5.17 -4.79
CA GLN A 63 -6.61 -6.44 -4.94
C GLN A 63 -5.68 -7.65 -5.17
N GLY A 64 -4.35 -7.45 -5.16
CA GLY A 64 -3.35 -8.49 -5.37
C GLY A 64 -3.09 -8.86 -6.84
N ALA A 65 -3.72 -8.18 -7.80
CA ALA A 65 -3.52 -8.44 -9.21
C ALA A 65 -2.24 -7.76 -9.75
N PRO A 66 -1.47 -8.41 -10.64
CA PRO A 66 -0.30 -7.80 -11.27
C PRO A 66 -0.69 -6.62 -12.18
N ARG A 67 0.01 -5.50 -12.02
CA ARG A 67 -0.07 -4.36 -12.96
C ARG A 67 0.71 -4.67 -14.23
N PHE A 68 0.56 -3.81 -15.24
CA PHE A 68 1.25 -3.96 -16.53
C PHE A 68 2.76 -4.13 -16.40
N THR A 69 3.41 -3.34 -15.54
CA THR A 69 4.87 -3.43 -15.32
C THR A 69 5.27 -4.78 -14.72
N ALA A 70 4.49 -5.31 -13.77
CA ALA A 70 4.74 -6.62 -13.17
C ALA A 70 4.52 -7.74 -14.19
N TRP A 71 3.47 -7.65 -15.00
CA TRP A 71 3.23 -8.57 -16.11
C TRP A 71 4.42 -8.56 -17.09
N LEU A 72 4.89 -7.39 -17.52
CA LEU A 72 5.99 -7.25 -18.47
C LEU A 72 7.28 -7.88 -17.92
N LEU A 73 7.63 -7.58 -16.66
CA LEU A 73 8.81 -8.16 -16.00
C LEU A 73 8.69 -9.69 -15.89
N THR A 74 7.48 -10.19 -15.62
CA THR A 74 7.24 -11.63 -15.55
C THR A 74 7.34 -12.29 -16.93
N MET A 75 6.85 -11.64 -17.99
CA MET A 75 7.01 -12.13 -19.37
C MET A 75 8.48 -12.14 -19.79
N LEU A 76 9.25 -11.12 -19.41
CA LEU A 76 10.68 -11.07 -19.67
C LEU A 76 11.42 -12.21 -18.95
N LEU A 77 11.10 -12.44 -17.67
CA LEU A 77 11.64 -13.57 -16.90
C LEU A 77 11.34 -14.91 -17.58
N LEU A 78 10.10 -15.12 -18.03
CA LEU A 78 9.71 -16.33 -18.75
C LEU A 78 10.47 -16.47 -20.06
N ALA A 79 10.58 -15.40 -20.85
CA ALA A 79 11.29 -15.43 -22.13
C ALA A 79 12.76 -15.81 -21.95
N VAL A 80 13.46 -15.18 -21.00
CA VAL A 80 14.87 -15.50 -20.69
C VAL A 80 14.99 -16.92 -20.15
N GLY A 81 14.14 -17.31 -19.20
CA GLY A 81 14.20 -18.64 -18.59
C GLY A 81 13.93 -19.76 -19.61
N VAL A 82 12.95 -19.59 -20.49
CA VAL A 82 12.65 -20.55 -21.56
C VAL A 82 13.77 -20.63 -22.57
N LEU A 83 14.39 -19.50 -22.93
CA LEU A 83 15.56 -19.49 -23.81
C LEU A 83 16.74 -20.26 -23.20
N LEU A 84 17.00 -20.06 -21.90
CA LEU A 84 18.05 -20.79 -21.18
C LEU A 84 17.76 -22.30 -21.14
N VAL A 85 16.52 -22.68 -20.83
CA VAL A 85 16.12 -24.10 -20.79
C VAL A 85 16.20 -24.74 -22.18
N PHE A 86 15.74 -24.03 -23.22
CA PHE A 86 15.85 -24.47 -24.60
C PHE A 86 17.31 -24.69 -24.99
N TRP A 87 18.18 -23.72 -24.70
CA TRP A 87 19.60 -23.80 -25.02
C TRP A 87 20.28 -24.97 -24.27
N ALA A 88 19.94 -25.16 -23.00
CA ALA A 88 20.42 -26.28 -22.20
C ALA A 88 19.97 -27.63 -22.81
N GLY A 89 18.70 -27.78 -23.18
CA GLY A 89 18.20 -29.01 -23.81
C GLY A 89 18.78 -29.25 -25.20
N ALA A 90 18.99 -28.19 -25.99
CA ALA A 90 19.62 -28.27 -27.30
C ALA A 90 21.08 -28.74 -27.21
N ARG A 91 21.80 -28.33 -26.16
CA ARG A 91 23.22 -28.67 -25.94
C ARG A 91 23.44 -30.03 -25.27
N LEU A 92 22.58 -30.41 -24.33
CA LEU A 92 22.73 -31.64 -23.54
C LEU A 92 22.10 -32.88 -24.21
N GLU A 93 21.07 -32.67 -25.03
CA GLU A 93 20.26 -33.75 -25.60
C GLU A 93 20.24 -33.69 -27.13
N SER A 94 19.43 -32.79 -27.68
CA SER A 94 19.27 -32.53 -29.12
C SER A 94 18.36 -31.31 -29.31
N GLY A 95 18.39 -30.69 -30.49
CA GLY A 95 17.50 -29.55 -30.79
C GLY A 95 16.01 -29.84 -30.54
N ARG A 96 15.54 -31.07 -30.84
CA ARG A 96 14.15 -31.49 -30.58
C ARG A 96 13.82 -31.53 -29.09
N TRP A 97 14.75 -32.00 -28.26
CA TRP A 97 14.59 -32.01 -26.80
C TRP A 97 14.70 -30.62 -26.19
N GLY A 98 15.51 -29.72 -26.78
CA GLY A 98 15.51 -28.31 -26.44
C GLY A 98 14.12 -27.68 -26.55
N ILE A 99 13.40 -27.92 -27.67
CA ILE A 99 12.04 -27.43 -27.87
C ILE A 99 11.09 -28.02 -26.81
N ARG A 100 11.13 -29.34 -26.59
CA ARG A 100 10.26 -30.01 -25.60
C ARG A 100 10.48 -29.47 -24.19
N TRP A 101 11.73 -29.29 -23.77
CA TRP A 101 12.05 -28.72 -22.46
C TRP A 101 11.60 -27.28 -22.33
N GLY A 102 11.84 -26.46 -23.35
CA GLY A 102 11.39 -25.07 -23.39
C GLY A 102 9.86 -24.96 -23.27
N LEU A 103 9.12 -25.81 -23.99
CA LEU A 103 7.66 -25.86 -23.91
C LEU A 103 7.16 -26.30 -22.53
N CYS A 104 7.78 -27.33 -21.91
CA CYS A 104 7.40 -27.75 -20.56
C CYS A 104 7.69 -26.66 -19.52
N ALA A 105 8.84 -25.97 -19.62
CA ALA A 105 9.20 -24.86 -18.74
C ALA A 105 8.26 -23.67 -18.92
N LEU A 106 7.94 -23.31 -20.18
CA LEU A 106 6.98 -22.25 -20.50
C LEU A 106 5.60 -22.58 -19.94
N ALA A 107 5.10 -23.80 -20.13
CA ALA A 107 3.81 -24.23 -19.61
C ALA A 107 3.75 -24.20 -18.08
N GLY A 108 4.81 -24.66 -17.41
CA GLY A 108 4.90 -24.60 -15.94
C GLY A 108 4.93 -23.16 -15.42
N GLY A 109 5.75 -22.30 -16.03
CA GLY A 109 5.82 -20.88 -15.66
C GLY A 109 4.48 -20.16 -15.89
N LEU A 110 3.81 -20.38 -17.03
CA LEU A 110 2.50 -19.80 -17.30
C LEU A 110 1.43 -20.31 -16.34
N LEU A 111 1.43 -21.59 -15.98
CA LEU A 111 0.44 -22.14 -15.04
C LEU A 111 0.48 -21.41 -13.69
N PHE A 112 1.68 -21.25 -13.13
CA PHE A 112 1.86 -20.56 -11.86
C PHE A 112 1.61 -19.05 -11.97
N TYR A 113 2.04 -18.41 -13.06
CA TYR A 113 1.70 -17.01 -13.30
C TYR A 113 0.19 -16.80 -13.39
N ASN A 114 -0.53 -17.63 -14.14
CA ASN A 114 -1.98 -17.54 -14.29
C ASN A 114 -2.70 -17.81 -12.96
N TYR A 115 -2.18 -18.70 -12.11
CA TYR A 115 -2.72 -18.91 -10.77
C TYR A 115 -2.77 -17.60 -9.96
N ILE A 116 -1.70 -16.81 -10.04
CA ILE A 116 -1.61 -15.50 -9.39
C ILE A 116 -2.48 -14.47 -10.13
N ALA A 117 -2.35 -14.38 -11.45
CA ALA A 117 -3.03 -13.37 -12.25
C ALA A 117 -4.57 -13.49 -12.19
N LEU A 118 -5.09 -14.71 -12.03
CA LEU A 118 -6.52 -14.97 -11.86
C LEU A 118 -7.03 -14.74 -10.43
N GLY A 119 -6.15 -14.43 -9.47
CA GLY A 119 -6.56 -14.21 -8.07
C GLY A 119 -7.12 -15.47 -7.41
N LEU A 120 -6.61 -16.66 -7.78
CA LEU A 120 -7.04 -17.93 -7.17
C LEU A 120 -6.80 -17.94 -5.65
N PRO A 121 -7.49 -18.81 -4.88
CA PRO A 121 -7.46 -18.78 -3.41
C PRO A 121 -6.04 -18.71 -2.83
N GLY A 122 -5.81 -17.75 -1.93
CA GLY A 122 -4.52 -17.52 -1.30
C GLY A 122 -3.48 -16.74 -2.14
N SER A 123 -3.71 -16.54 -3.45
CA SER A 123 -2.75 -15.81 -4.29
C SER A 123 -2.80 -14.29 -4.09
N ALA A 124 -4.00 -13.73 -3.87
CA ALA A 124 -4.18 -12.29 -3.66
C ALA A 124 -3.47 -11.81 -2.38
N ASP A 125 -3.67 -12.50 -1.26
CA ASP A 125 -3.04 -12.18 0.03
C ASP A 125 -1.51 -12.35 -0.03
N PHE A 126 -1.05 -13.41 -0.70
CA PHE A 126 0.38 -13.64 -0.92
C PHE A 126 1.02 -12.53 -1.76
N THR A 127 0.34 -12.10 -2.82
CA THR A 127 0.86 -11.07 -3.73
C THR A 127 0.79 -9.68 -3.11
N ALA A 128 -0.25 -9.39 -2.32
CA ALA A 128 -0.36 -8.15 -1.56
C ALA A 128 0.73 -8.02 -0.47
N SER A 129 1.15 -9.13 0.14
CA SER A 129 2.21 -9.14 1.15
C SER A 129 3.63 -9.22 0.56
N SER A 130 3.81 -9.94 -0.55
CA SER A 130 5.13 -10.21 -1.15
C SER A 130 5.48 -9.29 -2.32
N GLY A 131 4.52 -8.49 -2.81
CA GLY A 131 4.68 -7.61 -3.95
C GLY A 131 5.14 -8.35 -5.21
N ILE A 132 5.93 -7.65 -6.04
CA ILE A 132 6.49 -8.24 -7.28
C ILE A 132 7.45 -9.40 -7.03
N GLY A 133 8.17 -9.42 -5.90
CA GLY A 133 9.09 -10.49 -5.57
C GLY A 133 8.39 -11.85 -5.43
N GLY A 134 7.17 -11.84 -4.86
CA GLY A 134 6.32 -13.03 -4.77
C GLY A 134 5.93 -13.55 -6.16
N ILE A 135 5.51 -12.67 -7.06
CA ILE A 135 5.10 -13.03 -8.42
C ILE A 135 6.27 -13.68 -9.19
N LEU A 136 7.44 -13.04 -9.14
CA LEU A 136 8.63 -13.50 -9.86
C LEU A 136 9.13 -14.84 -9.31
N SER A 137 9.15 -15.02 -7.99
CA SER A 137 9.62 -16.25 -7.35
C SER A 137 8.69 -17.44 -7.64
N VAL A 138 7.38 -17.25 -7.55
CA VAL A 138 6.40 -18.30 -7.86
C VAL A 138 6.42 -18.66 -9.35
N THR A 139 6.54 -17.67 -10.23
CA THR A 139 6.67 -17.92 -11.67
C THR A 139 7.98 -18.65 -12.01
N ALA A 140 9.10 -18.26 -11.38
CA ALA A 140 10.38 -18.95 -11.53
C ALA A 140 10.30 -20.40 -11.04
N PHE A 141 9.62 -20.64 -9.92
CA PHE A 141 9.38 -21.99 -9.43
C PHE A 141 8.58 -22.83 -10.42
N GLY A 142 7.50 -22.29 -10.99
CA GLY A 142 6.74 -22.95 -12.05
C GLY A 142 7.57 -23.28 -13.28
N LEU A 143 8.47 -22.37 -13.68
CA LEU A 143 9.40 -22.60 -14.78
C LEU A 143 10.36 -23.75 -14.50
N LEU A 144 10.95 -23.79 -13.30
CA LEU A 144 11.86 -24.86 -12.87
C LEU A 144 11.14 -26.20 -12.74
N ALA A 145 9.91 -26.22 -12.20
CA ALA A 145 9.09 -27.41 -12.12
C ALA A 145 8.77 -27.95 -13.52
N GLY A 146 8.37 -27.08 -14.45
CA GLY A 146 8.12 -27.43 -15.84
C GLY A 146 9.36 -27.99 -16.54
N TRP A 147 10.52 -27.37 -16.35
CA TRP A 147 11.79 -27.90 -16.85
C TRP A 147 12.11 -29.28 -16.25
N GLY A 148 11.93 -29.45 -14.93
CA GLY A 148 12.14 -30.73 -14.23
C GLY A 148 11.27 -31.87 -14.79
N VAL A 149 10.01 -31.59 -15.13
CA VAL A 149 9.13 -32.55 -15.82
C VAL A 149 9.68 -32.90 -17.20
N GLY A 150 10.08 -31.91 -18.00
CA GLY A 150 10.68 -32.14 -19.33
C GLY A 150 11.97 -32.96 -19.27
N TRP A 151 12.79 -32.71 -18.25
CA TRP A 151 14.02 -33.46 -18.00
C TRP A 151 13.74 -34.91 -17.57
N LEU A 152 12.78 -35.14 -16.67
CA LEU A 152 12.39 -36.50 -16.27
C LEU A 152 11.85 -37.29 -17.46
N TRP A 153 11.08 -36.63 -18.34
CA TRP A 153 10.60 -37.21 -19.57
C TRP A 153 11.75 -37.65 -20.48
N ALA A 154 12.78 -36.82 -20.66
CA ALA A 154 13.97 -37.18 -21.44
C ALA A 154 14.70 -38.41 -20.92
N ARG A 155 14.81 -38.53 -19.58
CA ARG A 155 15.43 -39.70 -18.96
C ARG A 155 14.64 -40.98 -19.14
N ARG A 156 13.32 -40.90 -19.23
CA ARG A 156 12.46 -42.07 -19.46
C ARG A 156 12.55 -42.58 -20.89
N GLU A 157 12.73 -41.70 -21.86
CA GLU A 157 12.81 -42.08 -23.29
C GLU A 157 14.17 -42.70 -23.68
N LYS A 158 15.18 -42.53 -22.82
CA LYS A 158 16.53 -43.12 -22.98
C LYS A 158 16.69 -44.51 -22.34
N ARG A 159 15.75 -44.96 -21.51
CA ARG A 159 15.77 -46.30 -20.91
C ARG A 159 15.03 -47.28 -21.80
#